data_AF-A0A3M0JP07-F1
#
_entry.id   AF-A0A3M0JP07-F1
#
_cell.length_a   1.000
_cell.length_b   1.000
_cell.length_c   1.000
_cell.angle_alpha   90.00
_cell.angle_beta   90.00
_cell.angle_gamma   90.00
#
_symmetry.space_group_name_H-M   'P 1'
#
loop_
_entity.id
_entity.type
_entity.pdbx_description
1 polymer ?
#
loop_
_entity_poly.entity_id
_entity_poly.type
_entity_poly.pdbx_seq_one_letter_code
_entity_poly.pdbx_strand_id
1 'polypeptide(L)'
;MGSLLEDPLGVAERLDQFLGPSIYTWGELQAILNILFTAEERNMIRRAGMRLWDSQHAQGPLADTKWPLQDPNWNHQQQDHRINMQDLREIIVQGIREAVPRGQNINKAFNERQKKEETPTDWLERLRKNLQMYSGLDPETPLGQALLKTQFVAKSWEDIRKKLEKLDNWQDRDLDELLREAQKVYVRRDEESHKRQVRMMVAAVRETRRIDAPPKTSQVAQRNGGGVPRVEKKDGGVCFYCGNKGHFRRNCRKRLRDERVFKED
;
A
#
# COMPACT_ATOMS: atom_id res chain seq x y z
N MET A 1 -2.62 18.66 12.30
CA MET A 1 -1.41 18.10 11.66
C MET A 1 -1.51 16.57 11.51
N GLY A 2 -2.72 16.02 11.31
CA GLY A 2 -3.16 14.84 12.07
C GLY A 2 -3.53 15.22 13.52
N SER A 3 -4.20 14.33 14.26
CA SER A 3 -4.49 14.48 15.70
C SER A 3 -3.31 14.02 16.54
N LEU A 4 -3.00 14.71 17.65
CA LEU A 4 -1.96 14.29 18.59
C LEU A 4 -2.29 12.91 19.20
N LEU A 5 -3.56 12.66 19.47
CA LEU A 5 -4.05 11.43 20.11
C LEU A 5 -4.00 10.22 19.17
N GLU A 6 -4.04 10.45 17.85
CA GLU A 6 -4.00 9.38 16.83
C GLU A 6 -2.58 9.00 16.43
N ASP A 7 -1.67 9.97 16.26
CA ASP A 7 -0.31 9.72 15.76
C ASP A 7 0.71 10.73 16.32
N PRO A 8 1.09 10.65 17.61
CA PRO A 8 2.00 11.60 18.23
C PRO A 8 3.39 11.55 17.59
N LEU A 9 3.90 10.38 17.23
CA LEU A 9 5.23 10.28 16.62
C LEU A 9 5.27 10.90 15.22
N GLY A 10 4.25 10.66 14.37
CA GLY A 10 4.22 11.27 13.05
C GLY A 10 3.84 12.75 13.09
N VAL A 11 3.06 13.20 14.08
CA VAL A 11 2.87 14.64 14.35
C VAL A 11 4.20 15.29 14.76
N ALA A 12 4.99 14.63 15.62
CA ALA A 12 6.32 15.12 15.98
C ALA A 12 7.27 15.14 14.78
N GLU A 13 7.30 14.10 13.96
CA GLU A 13 8.10 14.01 12.73
C GLU A 13 7.72 15.10 11.71
N ARG A 14 6.41 15.34 11.51
CA ARG A 14 5.92 16.41 10.63
C ARG A 14 6.26 17.81 11.17
N LEU A 15 6.25 18.02 12.48
CA LEU A 15 6.70 19.29 13.07
C LEU A 15 8.23 19.45 12.97
N ASP A 16 8.99 18.42 13.30
CA ASP A 16 10.45 18.40 13.26
C ASP A 16 10.97 18.67 11.83
N GLN A 17 10.29 18.10 10.82
CA GLN A 17 10.54 18.38 9.40
C GLN A 17 10.13 19.81 8.99
N PHE A 18 9.01 20.34 9.51
CA PHE A 18 8.57 21.72 9.23
C PHE A 18 9.52 22.77 9.82
N LEU A 19 9.99 22.56 11.05
CA LEU A 19 10.97 23.44 11.70
C LEU A 19 12.36 23.29 11.06
N GLY A 20 12.74 22.06 10.70
CA GLY A 20 14.03 21.77 10.07
C GLY A 20 15.21 22.29 10.89
N PRO A 21 16.29 22.79 10.25
CA PRO A 21 17.46 23.34 10.94
C PRO A 21 17.30 24.79 11.40
N SER A 22 16.13 25.42 11.18
CA SER A 22 15.91 26.84 11.48
C SER A 22 15.80 27.08 13.00
N ILE A 23 16.34 28.22 13.46
CA ILE A 23 16.16 28.69 14.84
C ILE A 23 14.89 29.54 14.88
N TYR A 24 13.97 29.20 15.78
CA TYR A 24 12.73 29.93 16.04
C TYR A 24 12.78 30.55 17.44
N THR A 25 12.23 31.76 17.57
CA THR A 25 12.05 32.41 18.86
C THR A 25 11.00 31.71 19.73
N TRP A 26 11.00 32.00 21.03
CA TRP A 26 9.96 31.51 21.96
C TRP A 26 8.55 31.86 21.47
N GLY A 27 8.35 33.11 21.01
CA GLY A 27 7.07 33.61 20.51
C GLY A 27 6.60 32.91 19.24
N GLU A 28 7.49 32.67 18.27
CA GLU A 28 7.17 31.89 17.07
C GLU A 28 6.78 30.46 17.42
N LEU A 29 7.53 29.79 18.31
CA LEU A 29 7.19 28.44 18.75
C LEU A 29 5.86 28.37 19.52
N GLN A 30 5.53 29.36 20.36
CA GLN A 30 4.21 29.40 20.99
C GLN A 30 3.10 29.70 19.98
N ALA A 31 3.32 30.57 18.99
CA ALA A 31 2.34 30.84 17.93
C ALA A 31 2.07 29.59 17.07
N ILE A 32 3.13 28.89 16.65
CA ILE A 32 3.10 27.60 15.96
C ILE A 32 2.27 26.58 16.78
N LEU A 33 2.57 26.40 18.06
CA LEU A 33 1.82 25.49 18.93
C LEU A 33 0.34 25.89 19.09
N ASN A 34 0.04 27.19 19.23
CA ASN A 34 -1.33 27.70 19.38
C ASN A 34 -2.18 27.50 18.10
N ILE A 35 -1.56 27.48 16.92
CA ILE A 35 -2.23 27.20 15.63
C ILE A 35 -2.48 25.70 15.45
N LEU A 36 -1.59 24.84 15.96
CA LEU A 36 -1.52 23.42 15.60
C LEU A 36 -2.19 22.46 16.59
N PHE A 37 -2.43 22.89 17.83
CA PHE A 37 -2.88 22.04 18.95
C PHE A 37 -3.91 22.75 19.83
N THR A 38 -4.84 22.01 20.43
CA THR A 38 -5.76 22.54 21.46
C THR A 38 -5.04 22.90 22.77
N ALA A 39 -5.72 23.57 23.70
CA ALA A 39 -5.14 23.88 25.01
C ALA A 39 -4.78 22.62 25.81
N GLU A 40 -5.60 21.58 25.69
CA GLU A 40 -5.44 20.27 26.32
C GLU A 40 -4.22 19.54 25.72
N GLU A 41 -4.10 19.51 24.39
CA GLU A 41 -2.96 18.95 23.68
C GLU A 41 -1.66 19.67 24.04
N ARG A 42 -1.63 21.01 24.04
CA ARG A 42 -0.45 21.80 24.48
C ARG A 42 -0.08 21.49 25.94
N ASN A 43 -1.06 21.33 26.82
CA ASN A 43 -0.84 20.94 28.21
C ASN A 43 -0.37 19.49 28.37
N MET A 44 -0.69 18.58 27.44
CA MET A 44 -0.10 17.23 27.40
C MET A 44 1.35 17.29 26.93
N ILE A 45 1.61 17.97 25.81
CA ILE A 45 2.95 18.16 25.21
C ILE A 45 3.92 18.76 26.23
N ARG A 46 3.54 19.88 26.87
CA ARG A 46 4.38 20.55 27.87
C ARG A 46 4.73 19.61 29.03
N ARG A 47 3.73 18.95 29.63
CA ARG A 47 3.94 18.04 30.77
C ARG A 47 4.76 16.81 30.39
N ALA A 48 4.68 16.32 29.15
CA ALA A 48 5.53 15.22 28.67
C ALA A 48 6.97 15.69 28.45
N GLY A 49 7.16 16.78 27.70
CA GLY A 49 8.48 17.32 27.37
C GLY A 49 9.28 17.72 28.61
N MET A 50 8.66 18.44 29.56
CA MET A 50 9.32 18.84 30.80
C MET A 50 9.80 17.63 31.62
N ARG A 51 8.92 16.65 31.87
CA ARG A 51 9.28 15.45 32.65
C ARG A 51 10.39 14.64 31.98
N LEU A 52 10.44 14.58 30.65
CA LEU A 52 11.54 13.94 29.94
C LEU A 52 12.83 14.73 30.10
N TRP A 53 12.79 16.05 29.88
CA TRP A 53 13.95 16.94 30.03
C TRP A 53 14.56 16.84 31.42
N ASP A 54 13.76 16.97 32.48
CA ASP A 54 14.24 16.90 33.87
C ASP A 54 14.83 15.52 34.20
N SER A 55 14.30 14.44 33.61
CA SER A 55 14.83 13.08 33.77
C SER A 55 16.18 12.86 33.07
N GLN A 56 16.46 13.61 31.99
CA GLN A 56 17.71 13.56 31.23
C GLN A 56 18.75 14.54 31.81
N HIS A 57 18.31 15.66 32.37
CA HIS A 57 19.14 16.77 32.86
C HIS A 57 19.09 16.90 34.38
N ALA A 58 19.19 15.77 35.11
CA ALA A 58 19.07 15.72 36.58
C ALA A 58 20.12 16.55 37.37
N GLN A 59 21.15 17.09 36.72
CA GLN A 59 22.13 18.06 37.27
C GLN A 59 22.21 19.36 36.46
N GLY A 60 21.31 19.56 35.49
CA GLY A 60 21.28 20.71 34.58
C GLY A 60 20.17 21.71 34.90
N PRO A 61 19.90 22.67 33.99
CA PRO A 61 18.80 23.62 34.13
C PRO A 61 17.43 22.91 34.08
N LEU A 62 16.56 23.21 35.05
CA LEU A 62 15.19 22.68 35.10
C LEU A 62 14.36 23.06 33.87
N ALA A 63 13.42 22.20 33.47
CA ALA A 63 12.65 22.37 32.25
C ALA A 63 11.85 23.69 32.17
N ASP A 64 11.36 24.23 33.31
CA ASP A 64 10.70 25.55 33.32
C ASP A 64 11.63 26.72 32.91
N THR A 65 12.96 26.57 33.05
CA THR A 65 13.93 27.56 32.54
C THR A 65 14.13 27.47 31.03
N LYS A 66 13.87 26.29 30.44
CA LYS A 66 14.04 25.99 29.01
C LYS A 66 12.73 26.05 28.22
N TRP A 67 11.59 25.99 28.90
CA TRP A 67 10.28 26.34 28.36
C TRP A 67 9.51 27.21 29.36
N PRO A 68 9.85 28.50 29.51
CA PRO A 68 9.10 29.40 30.38
C PRO A 68 7.67 29.63 29.88
N LEU A 69 6.76 29.97 30.81
CA LEU A 69 5.34 30.27 30.52
C LEU A 69 5.09 31.68 29.96
N GLN A 70 6.07 32.58 30.12
CA GLN A 70 6.07 33.94 29.57
C GLN A 70 7.29 34.11 28.66
N ASP A 71 7.28 35.14 27.82
CA ASP A 71 8.40 35.43 26.92
C ASP A 71 9.68 35.75 27.72
N PRO A 72 10.76 34.97 27.58
CA PRO A 72 12.02 35.21 28.28
C PRO A 72 12.89 36.28 27.60
N ASN A 73 12.42 36.91 26.51
CA ASN A 73 13.14 37.93 25.75
C ASN A 73 14.50 37.44 25.21
N TRP A 74 14.57 36.17 24.79
CA TRP A 74 15.79 35.56 24.27
C TRP A 74 16.21 36.18 22.92
N ASN A 75 17.38 36.81 22.91
CA ASN A 75 17.95 37.43 21.71
C ASN A 75 18.73 36.40 20.87
N HIS A 76 18.27 36.12 19.65
CA HIS A 76 18.88 35.19 18.69
C HIS A 76 20.34 35.49 18.28
N GLN A 77 20.87 36.68 18.58
CA GLN A 77 22.27 37.04 18.35
C GLN A 77 23.21 36.48 19.43
N GLN A 78 22.69 36.24 20.65
CA GLN A 78 23.45 35.73 21.79
C GLN A 78 23.47 34.20 21.81
N GLN A 79 24.62 33.60 22.11
CA GLN A 79 24.81 32.15 21.96
C GLN A 79 23.95 31.33 22.93
N ASP A 80 23.92 31.70 24.21
CA ASP A 80 23.17 30.96 25.25
C ASP A 80 21.66 31.02 24.99
N HIS A 81 21.18 32.12 24.41
CA HIS A 81 19.80 32.28 23.96
C HIS A 81 19.48 31.42 22.74
N ARG A 82 20.42 31.23 21.79
CA ARG A 82 20.25 30.24 20.70
C ARG A 82 20.20 28.81 21.23
N ILE A 83 21.00 28.48 22.24
CA ILE A 83 20.94 27.17 22.91
C ILE A 83 19.56 26.99 23.55
N ASN A 84 19.06 27.96 24.32
CA ASN A 84 17.71 27.88 24.91
C ASN A 84 16.59 27.74 23.85
N MET A 85 16.71 28.37 22.68
CA MET A 85 15.76 28.18 21.55
C MET A 85 15.83 26.76 20.96
N GLN A 86 17.03 26.17 20.87
CA GLN A 86 17.24 24.80 20.41
C GLN A 86 16.72 23.77 21.42
N ASP A 87 16.99 23.98 22.72
CA ASP A 87 16.44 23.17 23.81
C ASP A 87 14.91 23.21 23.80
N LEU A 88 14.31 24.40 23.68
CA LEU A 88 12.86 24.55 23.58
C LEU A 88 12.28 23.78 22.37
N ARG A 89 12.93 23.87 21.21
CA ARG A 89 12.57 23.09 20.00
C ARG A 89 12.60 21.58 20.29
N GLU A 90 13.63 21.08 20.96
CA GLU A 90 13.73 19.66 21.32
C GLU A 90 12.67 19.24 22.35
N ILE A 91 12.50 19.99 23.44
CA ILE A 91 11.49 19.71 24.48
C ILE A 91 10.08 19.67 23.87
N ILE A 92 9.78 20.53 22.90
CA ILE A 92 8.53 20.49 22.14
C ILE A 92 8.41 19.20 21.32
N VAL A 93 9.40 18.86 20.49
CA VAL A 93 9.36 17.68 19.61
C VAL A 93 9.28 16.37 20.41
N GLN A 94 10.09 16.22 21.46
CA GLN A 94 10.03 15.05 22.34
C GLN A 94 8.76 15.05 23.20
N GLY A 95 8.30 16.23 23.65
CA GLY A 95 7.05 16.38 24.38
C GLY A 95 5.84 15.94 23.57
N ILE A 96 5.83 16.16 22.25
CA ILE A 96 4.81 15.62 21.34
C ILE A 96 4.89 14.09 21.27
N ARG A 97 6.11 13.53 21.16
CA ARG A 97 6.31 12.06 21.06
C ARG A 97 5.79 11.31 22.28
N GLU A 98 5.97 11.85 23.48
CA GLU A 98 5.54 11.24 24.76
C GLU A 98 4.26 11.88 25.36
N ALA A 99 3.57 12.78 24.64
CA ALA A 99 2.32 13.41 25.10
C ALA A 99 1.21 12.39 25.36
N VAL A 100 1.13 11.39 24.48
CA VAL A 100 0.24 10.23 24.61
C VAL A 100 1.09 9.06 25.10
N PRO A 101 0.74 8.40 26.22
CA PRO A 101 1.47 7.22 26.68
C PRO A 101 1.54 6.16 25.58
N ARG A 102 2.73 5.58 25.39
CA ARG A 102 2.96 4.47 24.43
C ARG A 102 2.12 3.21 24.73
N GLY A 103 1.43 3.17 25.87
CA GLY A 103 0.43 2.18 26.25
C GLY A 103 -1.03 2.61 26.03
N GLN A 104 -1.32 3.57 25.13
CA GLN A 104 -2.68 4.09 24.92
C GLN A 104 -3.07 4.40 23.46
N ASN A 105 -2.17 4.24 22.48
CA ASN A 105 -2.44 4.57 21.08
C ASN A 105 -2.73 3.32 20.19
N ILE A 106 -3.98 2.87 20.24
CA ILE A 106 -4.53 1.80 19.39
C ILE A 106 -4.56 2.21 17.90
N ASN A 107 -4.76 3.48 17.58
CA ASN A 107 -4.84 3.96 16.19
C ASN A 107 -3.50 3.79 15.46
N LYS A 108 -2.39 4.12 16.13
CA LYS A 108 -1.04 3.93 15.60
C LYS A 108 -0.66 2.46 15.49
N ALA A 109 -1.06 1.62 16.45
CA ALA A 109 -0.85 0.17 16.39
C ALA A 109 -1.40 -0.45 15.09
N PHE A 110 -2.51 0.10 14.58
CA PHE A 110 -3.21 -0.43 13.42
C PHE A 110 -3.22 0.49 12.19
N ASN A 111 -2.40 1.54 12.14
CA ASN A 111 -2.38 2.44 10.98
C ASN A 111 -1.89 1.72 9.70
N GLU A 112 -0.87 0.88 9.84
CA GLU A 112 -0.23 0.16 8.75
C GLU A 112 -1.13 -0.90 8.07
N ARG A 113 -0.68 -1.41 6.91
CA ARG A 113 -1.26 -2.55 6.19
C ARG A 113 -0.18 -3.59 5.86
N GLN A 114 -0.60 -4.79 5.49
CA GLN A 114 0.27 -5.78 4.85
C GLN A 114 0.82 -5.22 3.53
N LYS A 115 2.11 -5.41 3.27
CA LYS A 115 2.77 -5.08 2.00
C LYS A 115 2.54 -6.21 1.00
N LYS A 116 2.56 -5.91 -0.31
CA LYS A 116 2.29 -6.92 -1.36
C LYS A 116 3.12 -8.20 -1.18
N GLU A 117 4.44 -8.07 -1.02
CA GLU A 117 5.39 -9.19 -0.95
C GLU A 117 5.76 -9.61 0.49
N GLU A 118 4.96 -9.22 1.49
CA GLU A 118 5.15 -9.58 2.91
C GLU A 118 4.28 -10.79 3.27
N THR A 119 4.83 -11.78 3.96
CA THR A 119 4.06 -12.98 4.27
C THR A 119 2.96 -12.68 5.29
N PRO A 120 1.84 -13.43 5.27
CA PRO A 120 0.84 -13.39 6.33
C PRO A 120 1.40 -13.54 7.74
N THR A 121 2.45 -14.35 7.93
CA THR A 121 3.11 -14.51 9.24
C THR A 121 3.86 -13.25 9.66
N ASP A 122 4.70 -12.68 8.78
CA ASP A 122 5.43 -11.43 9.08
C ASP A 122 4.48 -10.27 9.38
N TRP A 123 3.36 -10.22 8.64
CA TRP A 123 2.29 -9.25 8.86
C TRP A 123 1.63 -9.42 10.23
N LEU A 124 1.34 -10.65 10.65
CA LEU A 124 0.74 -10.90 11.97
C LEU A 124 1.71 -10.60 13.12
N GLU A 125 2.99 -10.94 13.00
CA GLU A 125 4.00 -10.59 14.00
C GLU A 125 4.23 -9.08 14.09
N ARG A 126 4.17 -8.37 12.96
CA ARG A 126 4.19 -6.90 12.94
C ARG A 126 2.96 -6.30 13.63
N LEU A 127 1.76 -6.88 13.43
CA LEU A 127 0.55 -6.51 14.17
C LEU A 127 0.67 -6.75 15.68
N ARG A 128 1.12 -7.94 16.11
CA ARG A 128 1.36 -8.27 17.54
C ARG A 128 2.31 -7.27 18.18
N LYS A 129 3.45 -7.02 17.54
CA LYS A 129 4.46 -6.07 18.01
C LYS A 129 3.92 -4.65 18.08
N ASN A 130 3.19 -4.18 17.06
CA ASN A 130 2.61 -2.84 17.04
C ASN A 130 1.52 -2.65 18.11
N LEU A 131 0.68 -3.67 18.35
CA LEU A 131 -0.31 -3.66 19.45
C LEU A 131 0.39 -3.43 20.79
N GLN A 132 1.37 -4.26 21.13
CA GLN A 132 2.08 -4.17 22.41
C GLN A 132 2.87 -2.85 22.53
N MET A 133 3.56 -2.42 21.45
CA MET A 133 4.43 -1.24 21.45
C MET A 133 3.70 0.11 21.48
N TYR A 134 2.49 0.20 20.90
CA TYR A 134 1.76 1.47 20.79
C TYR A 134 0.47 1.53 21.60
N SER A 135 -0.10 0.40 22.01
CA SER A 135 -1.30 0.37 22.87
C SER A 135 -1.09 -0.30 24.23
N GLY A 136 0.07 -0.92 24.49
CA GLY A 136 0.35 -1.60 25.77
C GLY A 136 -0.51 -2.83 26.05
N LEU A 137 -1.49 -3.14 25.19
CA LEU A 137 -2.30 -4.34 25.28
C LEU A 137 -1.45 -5.57 24.95
N ASP A 138 -1.55 -6.57 25.83
CA ASP A 138 -0.97 -7.89 25.61
C ASP A 138 -1.72 -8.61 24.47
N PRO A 139 -1.01 -9.01 23.38
CA PRO A 139 -1.56 -9.78 22.27
C PRO A 139 -2.40 -11.00 22.67
N GLU A 140 -2.05 -11.67 23.76
CA GLU A 140 -2.66 -12.94 24.16
C GLU A 140 -3.89 -12.77 25.07
N THR A 141 -4.25 -11.52 25.41
CA THR A 141 -5.54 -11.24 26.06
C THR A 141 -6.71 -11.42 25.08
N PRO A 142 -7.93 -11.72 25.55
CA PRO A 142 -9.11 -11.82 24.68
C PRO A 142 -9.38 -10.55 23.85
N LEU A 143 -9.08 -9.37 24.40
CA LEU A 143 -9.17 -8.09 23.68
C LEU A 143 -8.06 -7.95 22.62
N GLY A 144 -6.81 -8.31 22.96
CA GLY A 144 -5.69 -8.35 22.04
C GLY A 144 -5.99 -9.25 20.84
N GLN A 145 -6.37 -10.51 21.11
CA GLN A 145 -6.74 -11.49 20.09
C GLN A 145 -7.92 -11.04 19.20
N ALA A 146 -8.97 -10.43 19.78
CA ALA A 146 -10.10 -9.90 19.01
C ALA A 146 -9.71 -8.74 18.08
N LEU A 147 -8.87 -7.82 18.57
CA LEU A 147 -8.34 -6.71 17.77
C LEU A 147 -7.40 -7.22 16.67
N LEU A 148 -6.50 -8.15 16.99
CA LEU A 148 -5.58 -8.77 16.02
C LEU A 148 -6.35 -9.50 14.92
N LYS A 149 -7.35 -10.33 15.24
CA LYS A 149 -8.23 -10.97 14.25
C LYS A 149 -8.91 -9.95 13.32
N THR A 150 -9.50 -8.91 13.89
CA THR A 150 -10.20 -7.87 13.13
C THR A 150 -9.26 -7.13 12.17
N GLN A 151 -8.09 -6.73 12.65
CA GLN A 151 -7.14 -5.92 11.87
C GLN A 151 -6.32 -6.76 10.89
N PHE A 152 -5.97 -8.01 11.23
CA PHE A 152 -5.33 -8.95 10.32
C PHE A 152 -6.14 -9.12 9.04
N VAL A 153 -7.45 -9.34 9.16
CA VAL A 153 -8.37 -9.38 8.00
C VAL A 153 -8.44 -8.01 7.32
N ALA A 154 -8.88 -6.96 8.01
CA ALA A 154 -9.20 -5.67 7.39
C ALA A 154 -8.01 -4.95 6.72
N LYS A 155 -6.78 -5.21 7.18
CA LYS A 155 -5.54 -4.54 6.75
C LYS A 155 -4.59 -5.47 5.97
N SER A 156 -4.97 -6.74 5.75
CA SER A 156 -4.28 -7.64 4.83
C SER A 156 -4.27 -7.13 3.38
N TRP A 157 -3.37 -7.67 2.56
CA TRP A 157 -3.29 -7.33 1.14
C TRP A 157 -4.58 -7.74 0.39
N GLU A 158 -4.86 -7.07 -0.73
CA GLU A 158 -6.17 -7.04 -1.39
C GLU A 158 -6.72 -8.42 -1.79
N ASP A 159 -5.86 -9.37 -2.14
CA ASP A 159 -6.22 -10.76 -2.50
C ASP A 159 -6.55 -11.62 -1.26
N ILE A 160 -5.71 -11.56 -0.24
CA ILE A 160 -5.89 -12.21 1.07
C ILE A 160 -7.16 -11.69 1.74
N ARG A 161 -7.31 -10.37 1.86
CA ARG A 161 -8.48 -9.74 2.49
C ARG A 161 -9.77 -10.21 1.80
N LYS A 162 -9.85 -10.12 0.47
CA LYS A 162 -11.01 -10.60 -0.33
C LYS A 162 -11.30 -12.09 -0.23
N LYS A 163 -10.36 -12.91 0.25
CA LYS A 163 -10.58 -14.33 0.57
C LYS A 163 -11.05 -14.51 2.01
N LEU A 164 -10.45 -13.82 2.98
CA LEU A 164 -10.83 -13.90 4.39
C LEU A 164 -12.23 -13.30 4.64
N GLU A 165 -12.55 -12.15 4.04
CA GLU A 165 -13.89 -11.53 4.06
C GLU A 165 -15.00 -12.45 3.49
N LYS A 166 -14.63 -13.46 2.69
CA LYS A 166 -15.53 -14.45 2.08
C LYS A 166 -15.54 -15.81 2.78
N LEU A 167 -14.87 -15.95 3.92
CA LEU A 167 -15.05 -17.11 4.78
C LEU A 167 -16.30 -16.88 5.61
N ASP A 168 -17.30 -17.76 5.48
CA ASP A 168 -18.48 -17.74 6.33
C ASP A 168 -18.05 -17.75 7.80
N ASN A 169 -18.66 -16.89 8.61
CA ASN A 169 -18.38 -16.72 10.03
C ASN A 169 -16.89 -16.52 10.37
N TRP A 170 -16.11 -15.79 9.54
CA TRP A 170 -14.70 -15.52 9.83
C TRP A 170 -14.45 -14.84 11.20
N GLN A 171 -15.44 -14.12 11.73
CA GLN A 171 -15.39 -13.52 13.06
C GLN A 171 -15.37 -14.56 14.19
N ASP A 172 -15.98 -15.73 13.98
CA ASP A 172 -16.03 -16.83 14.94
C ASP A 172 -14.78 -17.74 14.87
N ARG A 173 -14.01 -17.66 13.76
CA ARG A 173 -12.80 -18.47 13.53
C ARG A 173 -11.61 -18.02 14.36
N ASP A 174 -10.68 -18.93 14.61
CA ASP A 174 -9.42 -18.62 15.28
C ASP A 174 -8.46 -17.84 14.37
N LEU A 175 -7.61 -17.01 15.00
CA LEU A 175 -6.59 -16.22 14.32
C LEU A 175 -5.64 -17.10 13.47
N ASP A 176 -5.26 -18.26 13.99
CA ASP A 176 -4.43 -19.23 13.27
C ASP A 176 -5.14 -19.86 12.07
N GLU A 177 -6.48 -19.95 12.08
CA GLU A 177 -7.23 -20.46 10.92
C GLU A 177 -7.24 -19.42 9.78
N LEU A 178 -7.44 -18.15 10.14
CA LEU A 178 -7.34 -17.03 9.21
C LEU A 178 -5.90 -16.91 8.64
N LEU A 179 -4.88 -17.11 9.47
CA LEU A 179 -3.48 -17.18 9.04
C LEU A 179 -3.25 -18.33 8.04
N ARG A 180 -3.78 -19.53 8.32
CA ARG A 180 -3.69 -20.69 7.42
C ARG A 180 -4.38 -20.44 6.07
N GLU A 181 -5.54 -19.78 6.04
CA GLU A 181 -6.20 -19.41 4.78
C GLU A 181 -5.47 -18.29 4.03
N ALA A 182 -4.92 -17.30 4.74
CA ALA A 182 -4.09 -16.25 4.15
C ALA A 182 -2.82 -16.82 3.49
N GLN A 183 -2.14 -17.75 4.15
CA GLN A 183 -0.92 -18.38 3.62
C GLN A 183 -1.20 -19.15 2.32
N LYS A 184 -2.35 -19.82 2.21
CA LYS A 184 -2.77 -20.49 0.96
C LYS A 184 -2.97 -19.52 -0.20
N VAL A 185 -3.42 -18.29 0.04
CA VAL A 185 -3.53 -17.25 -1.00
C VAL A 185 -2.15 -16.73 -1.40
N TYR A 186 -1.32 -16.40 -0.41
CA TYR A 186 0.04 -15.88 -0.63
C TYR A 186 0.87 -16.83 -1.51
N VAL A 187 0.94 -18.12 -1.13
CA VAL A 187 1.74 -19.13 -1.85
C VAL A 187 1.24 -19.32 -3.29
N ARG A 188 -0.08 -19.49 -3.50
CA ARG A 188 -0.66 -19.65 -4.85
C ARG A 188 -0.35 -18.48 -5.77
N ARG A 189 -0.35 -17.26 -5.22
CA ARG A 189 -0.03 -16.04 -5.97
C ARG A 189 1.45 -15.98 -6.35
N ASP A 190 2.35 -16.41 -5.46
CA ASP A 190 3.77 -16.46 -5.73
C ASP A 190 4.11 -17.55 -6.77
N GLU A 191 3.53 -18.75 -6.64
CA GLU A 191 3.56 -19.81 -7.65
C GLU A 191 3.09 -19.32 -9.02
N GLU A 192 1.97 -18.58 -9.07
CA GLU A 192 1.48 -17.96 -10.31
C GLU A 192 2.44 -16.88 -10.85
N SER A 193 3.02 -16.05 -9.98
CA SER A 193 3.99 -15.01 -10.34
C SER A 193 5.22 -15.63 -10.99
N HIS A 194 5.83 -16.62 -10.33
CA HIS A 194 6.98 -17.37 -10.82
C HIS A 194 6.65 -18.10 -12.13
N LYS A 195 5.49 -18.75 -12.22
CA LYS A 195 5.01 -19.42 -13.45
C LYS A 195 4.78 -18.45 -14.62
N ARG A 196 4.39 -17.20 -14.36
CA ARG A 196 4.32 -16.12 -15.37
C ARG A 196 5.73 -15.67 -15.78
N GLN A 197 6.64 -15.49 -14.82
CA GLN A 197 8.05 -15.11 -15.08
C GLN A 197 8.78 -16.14 -15.96
N VAL A 198 8.68 -17.43 -15.62
CA VAL A 198 9.25 -18.54 -16.41
C VAL A 198 8.66 -18.58 -17.82
N ARG A 199 7.35 -18.35 -17.99
CA ARG A 199 6.71 -18.25 -19.32
C ARG A 199 7.27 -17.09 -20.14
N MET A 200 7.53 -15.92 -19.55
CA MET A 200 8.13 -14.78 -20.25
C MET A 200 9.59 -15.06 -20.65
N MET A 201 10.39 -15.66 -19.76
CA MET A 201 11.77 -16.06 -20.09
C MET A 201 11.81 -17.08 -21.25
N VAL A 202 10.95 -18.11 -21.21
CA VAL A 202 10.85 -19.10 -22.29
C VAL A 202 10.37 -18.48 -23.61
N ALA A 203 9.51 -17.46 -23.56
CA ALA A 203 9.11 -16.71 -24.76
C ALA A 203 10.28 -15.90 -25.35
N ALA A 204 11.00 -15.15 -24.52
CA ALA A 204 12.17 -14.36 -24.97
C ALA A 204 13.26 -15.24 -25.60
N VAL A 205 13.61 -16.37 -24.97
CA VAL A 205 14.60 -17.34 -25.50
C VAL A 205 14.14 -18.03 -26.78
N ARG A 206 12.83 -18.11 -27.04
CA ARG A 206 12.30 -18.61 -28.33
C ARG A 206 12.37 -17.55 -29.43
N GLU A 207 12.30 -16.27 -29.09
CA GLU A 207 12.34 -15.19 -30.07
C GLU A 207 13.77 -14.83 -30.50
N THR A 208 14.74 -14.82 -29.57
CA THR A 208 16.17 -14.69 -29.96
C THR A 208 16.58 -15.80 -30.92
N ARG A 209 16.25 -17.05 -30.60
CA ARG A 209 16.46 -18.22 -31.48
C ARG A 209 15.73 -18.18 -32.83
N ARG A 210 14.81 -17.23 -33.05
CA ARG A 210 14.18 -16.97 -34.37
C ARG A 210 14.92 -15.87 -35.13
N ILE A 211 15.45 -14.87 -34.43
CA ILE A 211 16.31 -13.82 -34.99
C ILE A 211 17.66 -14.42 -35.44
N ASP A 212 18.20 -15.36 -34.65
CA ASP A 212 19.45 -16.09 -34.93
C ASP A 212 19.30 -17.20 -36.00
N ALA A 213 18.09 -17.43 -36.54
CA ALA A 213 17.84 -18.52 -37.47
C ALA A 213 18.14 -18.10 -38.93
N PRO A 214 18.99 -18.84 -39.68
CA PRO A 214 19.34 -18.48 -41.04
C PRO A 214 18.12 -18.56 -41.98
N PRO A 215 18.00 -17.65 -42.97
CA PRO A 215 16.84 -17.57 -43.85
C PRO A 215 16.72 -18.83 -44.71
N LYS A 216 15.57 -19.52 -44.61
CA LYS A 216 15.29 -20.73 -45.41
C LYS A 216 15.06 -20.37 -46.88
N THR A 217 16.08 -20.61 -47.70
CA THR A 217 16.01 -20.48 -49.16
C THR A 217 15.07 -21.53 -49.75
N SER A 218 13.84 -21.12 -50.04
CA SER A 218 12.84 -21.94 -50.73
C SER A 218 13.22 -22.14 -52.20
N GLN A 219 13.72 -23.32 -52.56
CA GLN A 219 14.08 -23.64 -53.94
C GLN A 219 12.82 -23.70 -54.83
N VAL A 220 12.79 -22.89 -55.89
CA VAL A 220 11.70 -22.85 -56.87
C VAL A 220 12.09 -23.64 -58.12
N ALA A 221 11.46 -24.80 -58.32
CA ALA A 221 11.66 -25.62 -59.51
C ALA A 221 10.81 -25.13 -60.70
N GLN A 222 11.48 -24.47 -61.65
CA GLN A 222 11.10 -24.34 -63.06
C GLN A 222 11.04 -25.73 -63.75
N ARG A 223 10.45 -26.03 -64.91
CA ARG A 223 9.63 -25.41 -66.00
C ARG A 223 8.91 -26.63 -66.69
N ASN A 224 7.96 -26.61 -67.62
CA ASN A 224 7.25 -25.63 -68.49
C ASN A 224 5.85 -26.26 -68.83
N GLY A 225 4.91 -25.66 -69.58
CA GLY A 225 4.86 -24.31 -70.17
C GLY A 225 4.03 -24.14 -71.45
N GLY A 226 2.87 -24.80 -71.64
CA GLY A 226 2.04 -24.62 -72.86
C GLY A 226 0.56 -25.05 -72.75
N GLY A 227 -0.36 -24.26 -73.30
CA GLY A 227 -1.81 -24.53 -73.35
C GLY A 227 -2.63 -23.92 -72.19
N VAL A 228 -3.68 -23.15 -72.53
CA VAL A 228 -4.56 -22.38 -71.62
C VAL A 228 -6.01 -22.72 -72.04
N PRO A 229 -7.00 -23.01 -71.15
CA PRO A 229 -7.33 -22.15 -70.02
C PRO A 229 -7.77 -22.78 -68.67
N ARG A 230 -7.63 -21.94 -67.63
CA ARG A 230 -8.41 -21.82 -66.37
C ARG A 230 -9.56 -22.85 -66.19
N VAL A 231 -9.26 -24.00 -65.60
CA VAL A 231 -10.27 -24.86 -64.97
C VAL A 231 -10.49 -24.42 -63.53
N GLU A 232 -11.52 -23.61 -63.30
CA GLU A 232 -12.02 -23.35 -61.94
C GLU A 232 -12.69 -24.61 -61.38
N LYS A 233 -11.98 -25.41 -60.57
CA LYS A 233 -12.63 -26.42 -59.74
C LYS A 233 -13.39 -25.76 -58.58
N LYS A 234 -14.62 -25.36 -58.89
CA LYS A 234 -15.64 -24.87 -57.97
C LYS A 234 -16.14 -25.98 -57.05
N ASP A 235 -15.44 -26.21 -55.95
CA ASP A 235 -16.04 -26.84 -54.76
C ASP A 235 -16.29 -25.79 -53.66
N GLY A 236 -16.97 -24.71 -54.06
CA GLY A 236 -17.70 -23.88 -53.11
C GLY A 236 -18.80 -24.73 -52.49
N GLY A 237 -18.66 -25.05 -51.20
CA GLY A 237 -19.51 -26.02 -50.51
C GLY A 237 -21.00 -25.67 -50.53
N VAL A 238 -21.84 -26.65 -50.18
CA VAL A 238 -23.29 -26.50 -50.12
C VAL A 238 -23.69 -25.39 -49.14
N CYS A 239 -24.56 -24.49 -49.58
CA CYS A 239 -25.09 -23.45 -48.73
C CYS A 239 -26.12 -24.02 -47.74
N PHE A 240 -25.72 -24.20 -46.48
CA PHE A 240 -26.59 -24.58 -45.33
C PHE A 240 -27.70 -23.56 -44.97
N TYR A 241 -28.20 -22.79 -45.94
CA TYR A 241 -29.36 -21.91 -45.80
C TYR A 241 -30.32 -22.01 -47.00
N CYS A 242 -29.80 -22.19 -48.22
CA CYS A 242 -30.64 -22.31 -49.43
C CYS A 242 -30.40 -23.58 -50.25
N GLY A 243 -29.60 -24.54 -49.77
CA GLY A 243 -29.31 -25.82 -50.43
C GLY A 243 -28.39 -25.73 -51.66
N ASN A 244 -28.23 -24.54 -52.26
CA ASN A 244 -27.47 -24.37 -53.48
C ASN A 244 -25.96 -24.48 -53.28
N LYS A 245 -25.27 -25.14 -54.22
CA LYS A 245 -23.80 -25.25 -54.28
C LYS A 245 -23.14 -23.93 -54.68
N GLY A 246 -21.82 -23.86 -54.58
CA GLY A 246 -20.99 -22.76 -55.06
C GLY A 246 -20.78 -21.60 -54.08
N HIS A 247 -21.42 -21.61 -52.90
CA HIS A 247 -21.24 -20.57 -51.88
C HIS A 247 -21.62 -21.04 -50.47
N PHE A 248 -20.91 -20.56 -49.46
CA PHE A 248 -21.24 -20.85 -48.05
C PHE A 248 -22.31 -19.88 -47.50
N ARG A 249 -22.99 -20.28 -46.41
CA ARG A 249 -24.11 -19.54 -45.76
C ARG A 249 -23.85 -18.04 -45.54
N ARG A 250 -22.61 -17.65 -45.21
CA ARG A 250 -22.23 -16.24 -45.02
C ARG A 250 -22.52 -15.39 -46.27
N ASN A 251 -22.26 -15.94 -47.46
CA ASN A 251 -22.33 -15.25 -48.76
C ASN A 251 -23.68 -15.47 -49.47
N CYS A 252 -24.72 -15.95 -48.76
CA CYS A 252 -25.99 -16.31 -49.38
C CYS A 252 -26.87 -15.09 -49.71
N ARG A 253 -27.06 -14.82 -51.02
CA ARG A 253 -27.93 -13.73 -51.53
C ARG A 253 -29.44 -13.98 -51.34
N LYS A 254 -29.84 -15.13 -50.77
CA LYS A 254 -31.20 -15.32 -50.22
C LYS A 254 -31.24 -14.81 -48.77
N ARG A 255 -30.43 -15.41 -47.88
CA ARG A 255 -30.24 -14.98 -46.49
C ARG A 255 -30.09 -13.47 -46.32
N LEU A 256 -29.22 -12.84 -47.13
CA LEU A 256 -28.94 -11.39 -47.07
C LEU A 256 -30.07 -10.48 -47.61
N ARG A 257 -31.19 -11.05 -48.06
CA ARG A 257 -32.45 -10.35 -48.35
C ARG A 257 -33.50 -10.69 -47.29
N ASP A 258 -33.62 -11.95 -46.92
CA ASP A 258 -34.51 -12.40 -45.84
C ASP A 258 -34.17 -11.64 -44.52
N GLU A 259 -32.88 -11.50 -44.18
CA GLU A 259 -32.36 -10.72 -43.03
C GLU A 259 -32.50 -9.18 -43.17
N ARG A 260 -33.06 -8.67 -44.27
CA ARG A 260 -33.46 -7.25 -44.42
C ARG A 260 -34.94 -7.05 -44.23
N VAL A 261 -35.78 -8.00 -44.67
CA VAL A 261 -37.24 -7.93 -44.46
C VAL A 261 -37.55 -7.94 -42.97
N PHE A 262 -36.89 -8.80 -42.18
CA PHE A 262 -36.96 -8.78 -40.71
C PHE A 262 -36.16 -7.64 -40.04
N LYS A 263 -36.07 -6.48 -40.70
CA LYS A 263 -35.53 -5.21 -40.17
C LYS A 263 -36.34 -3.97 -40.59
N GLU A 264 -37.45 -4.16 -41.30
CA GLU A 264 -38.39 -3.12 -41.70
C GLU A 264 -39.79 -3.45 -41.15
N ASP A 265 -39.82 -3.80 -39.86
CA ASP A 265 -40.95 -3.87 -38.90
C ASP A 265 -40.41 -3.43 -37.52
#